data_AF-A0A2N6L6D8-F1
#
_entry.id   AF-A0A2N6L6D8-F1
#
_cell.length_a   1.000
_cell.length_b   1.000
_cell.length_c   1.000
_cell.angle_alpha   90.00
_cell.angle_beta   90.00
_cell.angle_gamma   90.00
#
_symmetry.space_group_name_H-M   'P 1'
#
loop_
_entity.id
_entity.type
_entity.pdbx_description
1 polymer ?
#
loop_
_entity_poly.entity_id
_entity_poly.type
_entity_poly.pdbx_seq_one_letter_code
_entity_poly.pdbx_strand_id
1 'polypeptide(L)'
;MQTSAEQLVREIVAVNHAWKAARELFGDDSPLSTSTRDLKTCLQVRLLREHAPDEVYLVKDSVVSNELGEEIYSLKLRNKVGDRLYAEHLPVRVAKEFLTEQELRKLTKVININQKGCYMDILNGNNKIKQI
;
A
#
# COMPACT_ATOMS: atom_id res chain seq x y z
N MET A 1 -8.24 20.22 -8.44
CA MET A 1 -7.49 19.39 -9.39
C MET A 1 -7.09 18.12 -8.68
N GLN A 2 -7.52 16.96 -9.15
CA GLN A 2 -7.05 15.67 -8.65
C GLN A 2 -5.61 15.48 -9.18
N THR A 3 -4.67 15.18 -8.29
CA THR A 3 -3.28 14.89 -8.71
C THR A 3 -3.26 13.49 -9.31
N SER A 4 -2.35 13.17 -10.23
CA SER A 4 -2.25 11.78 -10.72
C SER A 4 -1.63 10.87 -9.66
N ALA A 5 -2.05 9.60 -9.62
CA ALA A 5 -1.46 8.61 -8.72
C ALA A 5 0.06 8.52 -8.93
N GLU A 6 0.51 8.59 -10.18
CA GLU A 6 1.92 8.59 -10.54
C GLU A 6 2.70 9.74 -9.88
N GLN A 7 2.16 10.96 -9.94
CA GLN A 7 2.79 12.12 -9.33
C GLN A 7 2.87 11.97 -7.80
N LEU A 8 1.76 11.55 -7.16
CA LEU A 8 1.75 11.31 -5.71
C LEU A 8 2.75 10.23 -5.30
N VAL A 9 2.89 9.15 -6.08
CA VAL A 9 3.90 8.10 -5.81
C VAL A 9 5.31 8.67 -5.89
N ARG A 10 5.62 9.48 -6.92
CA ARG A 10 6.95 10.11 -7.05
C ARG A 10 7.24 11.05 -5.87
N GLU A 11 6.25 11.83 -5.45
CA GLU A 11 6.35 12.71 -4.28
C GLU A 11 6.57 11.92 -2.98
N ILE A 12 5.79 10.86 -2.73
CA ILE A 12 5.93 9.98 -1.55
C ILE A 12 7.36 9.42 -1.47
N VAL A 13 7.90 8.93 -2.59
CA VAL A 13 9.24 8.36 -2.64
C VAL A 13 10.31 9.43 -2.35
N ALA A 14 10.18 10.62 -2.95
CA ALA A 14 11.10 11.72 -2.69
C ALA A 14 11.10 12.14 -1.22
N VAL A 15 9.92 12.28 -0.61
CA VAL A 15 9.79 12.62 0.82
C VAL A 15 10.28 11.49 1.72
N ASN A 16 10.10 10.21 1.33
CA ASN A 16 10.66 9.08 2.06
C ASN A 16 12.20 9.09 2.06
N HIS A 17 12.83 9.45 0.93
CA HIS A 17 14.29 9.63 0.88
C HIS A 17 14.73 10.81 1.77
N ALA A 18 14.00 11.93 1.73
CA ALA A 18 14.29 13.07 2.60
C ALA A 18 14.16 12.69 4.09
N TRP A 19 13.16 11.90 4.46
CA TRP A 19 12.99 11.38 5.81
C TRP A 19 14.15 10.47 6.24
N LYS A 20 14.59 9.54 5.39
CA LYS A 20 15.75 8.68 5.67
C LYS A 20 17.02 9.52 5.88
N ALA A 21 17.28 10.49 5.00
CA ALA A 21 18.41 11.40 5.13
C ALA A 21 18.33 12.26 6.40
N ALA A 22 17.14 12.77 6.75
CA ALA A 22 16.96 13.55 7.97
C ALA A 22 17.23 12.71 9.23
N ARG A 23 16.80 11.45 9.25
CA ARG A 23 17.10 10.50 10.34
C ARG A 23 18.60 10.26 10.50
N GLU A 24 19.29 10.02 9.39
CA GLU A 24 20.74 9.79 9.39
C GLU A 24 21.53 11.02 9.87
N LEU A 25 21.12 12.22 9.48
CA LEU A 25 21.85 13.46 9.77
C LEU A 25 21.51 14.06 11.14
N PHE A 26 20.26 13.96 11.58
CA PHE A 26 19.73 14.69 12.74
C PHE A 26 19.15 13.79 13.83
N GLY A 27 19.06 12.48 13.58
CA GLY A 27 18.45 11.50 14.49
C GLY A 27 16.95 11.33 14.28
N ASP A 28 16.40 10.24 14.84
CA ASP A 28 15.02 9.81 14.60
C ASP A 28 13.97 10.78 15.16
N ASP A 29 14.24 11.36 16.33
CA ASP A 29 13.32 12.25 17.04
C ASP A 29 13.53 13.74 16.69
N SER A 30 14.37 14.04 15.69
CA SER A 30 14.58 15.43 15.29
C SER A 30 13.28 16.04 14.73
N PRO A 31 13.09 17.36 14.88
CA PRO A 31 11.93 18.05 14.28
C PRO A 31 11.85 17.84 12.76
N LEU A 32 12.99 17.72 12.07
CA LEU A 32 13.04 17.50 10.64
C LEU A 32 12.66 16.07 10.25
N SER A 33 13.16 15.07 10.99
CA SER A 33 12.77 13.66 10.82
C SER A 33 11.28 13.46 11.08
N THR A 34 10.75 14.11 12.12
CA THR A 34 9.32 14.09 12.44
C THR A 34 8.49 14.73 11.32
N SER A 35 8.84 15.95 10.90
CA SER A 35 8.08 16.70 9.88
C SER A 35 8.07 15.99 8.52
N THR A 36 9.22 15.43 8.11
CA THR A 36 9.32 14.69 6.83
C THR A 36 8.57 13.35 6.88
N ARG A 37 8.60 12.64 8.01
CA ARG A 37 7.76 11.45 8.24
C ARG A 37 6.28 11.80 8.11
N ASP A 38 5.84 12.86 8.78
CA ASP A 38 4.43 13.23 8.82
C ASP A 38 3.94 13.71 7.44
N LEU A 39 4.78 14.44 6.71
CA LEU A 39 4.50 14.81 5.31
C LEU A 39 4.37 13.58 4.40
N LYS A 40 5.26 12.58 4.56
CA LYS A 40 5.15 11.30 3.83
C LYS A 40 3.80 10.64 4.12
N THR A 41 3.42 10.56 5.39
CA THR A 41 2.14 9.97 5.82
C THR A 41 0.95 10.72 5.20
N CYS A 42 0.96 12.05 5.22
CA CYS A 42 -0.09 12.86 4.59
C CYS A 42 -0.23 12.56 3.09
N LEU A 43 0.89 12.43 2.36
CA LEU A 43 0.87 12.08 0.94
C LEU A 43 0.37 10.64 0.70
N GLN A 44 0.75 9.69 1.55
CA GLN A 44 0.26 8.30 1.48
C GLN A 44 -1.27 8.24 1.71
N VAL A 45 -1.79 8.97 2.71
CA VAL A 45 -3.22 9.06 2.99
C VAL A 45 -3.96 9.73 1.84
N ARG A 46 -3.39 10.79 1.25
CA ARG A 46 -3.94 11.46 0.07
C ARG A 46 -4.04 10.52 -1.12
N LEU A 47 -2.97 9.78 -1.42
CA LEU A 47 -2.95 8.77 -2.48
C LEU A 47 -4.06 7.72 -2.27
N LEU A 48 -4.23 7.22 -1.05
CA LEU A 48 -5.29 6.26 -0.73
C LEU A 48 -6.70 6.87 -0.90
N ARG A 49 -6.94 8.09 -0.44
CA ARG A 49 -8.27 8.72 -0.56
C ARG A 49 -8.64 9.09 -1.98
N GLU A 50 -7.68 9.52 -2.80
CA GLU A 50 -7.94 10.00 -4.16
C GLU A 50 -7.95 8.87 -5.20
N HIS A 51 -7.25 7.75 -4.97
CA HIS A 51 -7.00 6.75 -6.02
C HIS A 51 -7.28 5.30 -5.62
N ALA A 52 -7.65 5.02 -4.37
CA ALA A 52 -8.03 3.69 -3.97
C ALA A 52 -9.54 3.44 -4.21
N PRO A 53 -9.93 2.17 -4.43
CA PRO A 53 -9.08 0.98 -4.54
C PRO A 53 -8.52 0.77 -5.96
N ASP A 54 -8.83 1.64 -6.91
CA ASP A 54 -8.69 1.36 -8.34
C ASP A 54 -7.25 1.43 -8.84
N GLU A 55 -6.40 2.29 -8.26
CA GLU A 55 -4.99 2.39 -8.65
C GLU A 55 -4.04 1.96 -7.52
N VAL A 56 -4.48 2.08 -6.27
CA VAL A 56 -3.70 1.78 -5.06
C VAL A 56 -4.53 1.05 -4.02
N TYR A 57 -3.93 0.15 -3.25
CA TYR A 57 -4.59 -0.54 -2.15
C TYR A 57 -3.59 -0.99 -1.08
N LEU A 58 -4.08 -1.22 0.15
CA LEU A 58 -3.28 -1.69 1.27
C LEU A 58 -3.20 -3.22 1.29
N VAL A 59 -1.99 -3.74 1.51
CA VAL A 59 -1.74 -5.17 1.76
C VAL A 59 -0.86 -5.28 3.00
N LYS A 60 -1.21 -6.17 3.93
CA LYS A 60 -0.34 -6.49 5.07
C LYS A 60 0.95 -7.15 4.56
N ASP A 61 2.10 -6.65 5.00
CA ASP A 61 3.40 -7.18 4.64
C ASP A 61 3.99 -7.94 5.83
N SER A 62 3.73 -9.25 5.90
CA SER A 62 4.13 -10.07 7.05
C SER A 62 5.65 -10.21 7.19
N VAL A 63 6.40 -10.16 6.10
CA VAL A 63 7.87 -10.23 6.12
C VAL A 63 8.42 -9.00 6.83
N VAL A 64 8.06 -7.81 6.33
CA VAL A 64 8.50 -6.55 6.93
C VAL A 64 7.94 -6.37 8.34
N SER A 65 6.72 -6.84 8.59
CA SER A 65 6.13 -6.78 9.94
C SER A 65 6.94 -7.57 10.96
N ASN A 66 7.40 -8.78 10.60
CA ASN A 66 8.22 -9.61 11.47
C ASN A 66 9.62 -9.01 11.70
N GLU A 67 10.21 -8.41 10.67
CA GLU A 67 11.52 -7.76 10.75
C GLU A 67 11.51 -6.53 11.66
N LEU A 68 10.43 -5.74 11.63
CA LEU A 68 10.29 -4.50 12.41
C LEU A 68 9.59 -4.71 13.76
N GLY A 69 8.96 -5.86 13.99
CA GLY A 69 8.17 -6.13 15.19
C GLY A 69 6.88 -5.30 15.30
N GLU A 70 6.40 -4.72 14.19
CA GLU A 70 5.16 -3.93 14.12
C GLU A 70 4.35 -4.37 12.89
N GLU A 71 3.01 -4.33 12.93
CA GLU A 71 2.22 -4.58 11.72
C GLU A 71 2.42 -3.46 10.69
N ILE A 72 2.76 -3.84 9.45
CA ILE A 72 3.05 -2.93 8.35
C ILE A 72 2.13 -3.18 7.17
N TYR A 73 1.58 -2.11 6.60
CA TYR A 73 0.97 -2.12 5.28
C TYR A 73 1.98 -1.74 4.20
N SER A 74 1.91 -2.41 3.06
CA SER A 74 2.49 -1.97 1.79
C SER A 74 1.39 -1.34 0.95
N LEU A 75 1.61 -0.11 0.46
CA LEU A 75 0.70 0.58 -0.47
C LEU A 75 0.96 0.06 -1.88
N LYS A 76 0.27 -1.00 -2.29
CA LYS A 76 0.46 -1.66 -3.59
C LYS A 76 -0.19 -0.87 -4.71
N LEU A 77 0.51 -0.75 -5.83
CA LEU A 77 0.03 -0.12 -7.04
C LEU A 77 -0.54 -1.19 -7.99
N ARG A 78 -1.67 -0.93 -8.63
CA ARG A 78 -2.23 -1.82 -9.67
C ARG A 78 -1.40 -1.79 -10.94
N ASN A 79 -0.95 -0.60 -11.31
CA ASN A 79 -0.06 -0.36 -12.44
C ASN A 79 1.30 0.10 -11.92
N LYS A 80 2.37 -0.29 -12.61
CA LYS A 80 3.71 0.18 -12.26
C LYS A 80 3.81 1.68 -12.44
N VAL A 81 4.50 2.34 -11.51
CA VAL A 81 4.94 3.73 -11.63
C VAL A 81 6.46 3.72 -11.72
N GLY A 82 6.99 3.93 -12.93
CA GLY A 82 8.38 3.58 -13.24
C GLY A 82 8.63 2.10 -12.97
N ASP A 83 9.64 1.79 -12.16
CA ASP A 83 9.96 0.41 -11.76
C ASP A 83 9.29 -0.05 -10.46
N ARG A 84 8.43 0.79 -9.86
CA ARG A 84 7.82 0.51 -8.55
C ARG A 84 6.47 -0.19 -8.70
N LEU A 85 6.26 -1.18 -7.82
CA LEU A 85 4.98 -1.90 -7.62
C LEU A 85 4.25 -1.48 -6.35
N TYR A 86 4.84 -0.57 -5.56
CA TYR A 86 4.27 -0.02 -4.34
C TYR A 86 4.78 1.41 -4.11
N ALA A 87 3.98 2.22 -3.43
CA ALA A 87 4.34 3.61 -3.14
C ALA A 87 5.42 3.69 -2.06
N GLU A 88 5.17 3.10 -0.89
CA GLU A 88 6.08 2.88 0.24
C GLU A 88 5.32 2.05 1.31
N HIS A 89 5.98 1.73 2.44
CA HIS A 89 5.34 1.11 3.60
C HIS A 89 4.71 2.14 4.57
N LEU A 90 3.67 1.71 5.28
CA LEU A 90 2.92 2.49 6.27
C LEU A 90 2.60 1.60 7.48
N PRO A 91 3.07 1.93 8.69
CA PRO A 91 2.68 1.20 9.89
C PRO A 91 1.17 1.22 10.13
N VAL A 92 0.62 0.09 10.57
CA VAL A 92 -0.82 -0.01 10.87
C VAL A 92 -1.24 0.98 11.95
N ARG A 93 -0.38 1.22 12.96
CA ARG A 93 -0.64 2.21 14.00
C ARG A 93 -0.83 3.60 13.41
N VAL A 94 0.09 4.03 12.53
CA VAL A 94 0.01 5.32 11.84
C VAL A 94 -1.22 5.37 10.93
N ALA A 95 -1.51 4.30 10.19
CA ALA A 95 -2.70 4.26 9.34
C ALA A 95 -3.99 4.52 10.15
N LYS A 96 -4.11 3.94 11.35
CA LYS A 96 -5.26 4.14 12.26
C LYS A 96 -5.38 5.53 12.86
N GLU A 97 -4.31 6.32 12.86
CA GLU A 97 -4.35 7.72 13.32
C GLU A 97 -4.99 8.64 12.28
N PHE A 98 -4.88 8.32 10.98
CA PHE A 98 -5.33 9.18 9.88
C PHE A 98 -6.52 8.63 9.09
N LEU A 99 -6.78 7.32 9.17
CA LEU A 99 -7.84 6.63 8.45
C LEU A 99 -8.79 5.99 9.45
N THR A 100 -10.09 6.15 9.22
CA THR A 100 -11.11 5.46 9.98
C THR A 100 -11.05 3.96 9.73
N GLU A 101 -11.52 3.15 10.69
CA GLU A 101 -11.64 1.70 10.52
C GLU A 101 -12.51 1.31 9.30
N GLN A 102 -13.48 2.16 8.91
CA GLN A 102 -14.27 1.94 7.70
C GLN A 102 -13.46 2.20 6.42
N GLU A 103 -12.63 3.25 6.39
CA GLU A 103 -11.69 3.48 5.29
C GLU A 103 -10.71 2.31 5.19
N LEU A 104 -10.06 1.91 6.30
CA LEU A 104 -9.10 0.82 6.31
C LEU A 104 -9.68 -0.49 5.76
N ARG A 105 -10.93 -0.83 6.09
CA ARG A 105 -11.62 -2.00 5.52
C ARG A 105 -11.85 -1.91 4.02
N LYS A 106 -12.14 -0.72 3.49
CA LYS A 106 -12.33 -0.49 2.04
C LYS A 106 -11.00 -0.48 1.28
N LEU A 107 -9.96 0.07 1.91
CA LEU A 107 -8.63 0.26 1.32
C LEU A 107 -7.79 -1.02 1.36
N THR A 108 -8.04 -1.90 2.33
CA THR A 108 -7.30 -3.15 2.49
C THR A 108 -7.87 -4.22 1.59
N LYS A 109 -7.04 -4.80 0.71
CA LYS A 109 -7.42 -5.99 -0.03
C LYS A 109 -7.39 -7.19 0.92
N VAL A 110 -8.55 -7.74 1.23
CA VAL A 110 -8.64 -9.03 1.91
C VAL A 110 -8.19 -10.10 0.92
N ILE A 111 -6.96 -10.58 1.08
CA ILE A 111 -6.55 -11.82 0.43
C ILE A 111 -7.19 -12.94 1.27
N ASN A 112 -8.27 -13.53 0.77
CA ASN A 112 -8.81 -14.75 1.37
C ASN A 112 -7.80 -15.87 1.16
N ILE A 113 -6.99 -16.17 2.19
CA ILE A 113 -5.96 -17.23 2.13
C ILE A 113 -6.58 -18.64 2.29
N ASN A 114 -7.91 -18.75 2.30
CA ASN A 114 -8.67 -20.02 2.35
C ASN A 114 -9.37 -20.35 1.03
N GLN A 115 -8.68 -20.19 -0.10
CA GLN A 115 -9.02 -20.91 -1.34
C GLN A 115 -7.79 -21.66 -1.88
N LYS A 116 -7.32 -22.66 -1.12
CA LYS A 116 -6.74 -23.84 -1.78
C LYS A 116 -7.92 -24.63 -2.36
N GLY A 117 -8.20 -24.44 -3.65
CA GLY A 117 -9.09 -25.30 -4.43
C GLY A 117 -10.35 -24.62 -4.96
N CYS A 118 -10.20 -23.75 -5.96
CA CYS A 118 -11.13 -23.60 -7.10
C CYS A 118 -10.73 -22.36 -7.91
N TYR A 119 -9.82 -22.53 -8.85
CA TYR A 119 -9.88 -21.73 -10.07
C TYR A 119 -10.56 -22.63 -11.09
N MET A 120 -11.89 -22.51 -11.18
CA MET A 120 -12.64 -23.10 -12.26
C MET A 120 -12.27 -22.35 -13.53
N ASP A 121 -11.86 -23.11 -14.52
CA ASP A 121 -11.74 -22.74 -15.91
C ASP A 121 -13.00 -22.02 -16.37
N ILE A 122 -12.90 -20.72 -16.61
CA ILE A 122 -13.88 -20.01 -17.44
C ILE A 122 -13.11 -19.46 -18.63
N LEU A 123 -12.65 -20.36 -19.51
CA LEU A 123 -12.41 -20.09 -20.92
C LEU A 123 -12.35 -21.42 -21.67
N ASN A 124 -13.51 -21.95 -22.06
CA ASN A 124 -13.78 -22.39 -23.44
C ASN A 124 -15.11 -23.14 -23.49
N GLY A 125 -16.08 -22.55 -24.17
CA GLY A 125 -17.19 -23.30 -24.70
C GLY A 125 -16.67 -24.34 -25.68
N ASN A 126 -16.95 -25.62 -25.42
CA ASN A 126 -17.61 -26.51 -26.35
C ASN A 126 -17.58 -27.97 -25.88
N ASN A 127 -18.77 -28.56 -25.93
CA ASN A 127 -19.06 -29.96 -26.26
C ASN A 127 -18.82 -31.09 -25.25
N LYS A 128 -19.99 -31.70 -24.94
CA LYS A 128 -20.29 -33.13 -24.83
C LYS A 128 -19.83 -33.88 -23.57
N ILE A 129 -20.82 -33.98 -22.70
CA ILE A 129 -21.12 -35.11 -21.80
C ILE A 129 -20.73 -36.46 -22.43
N LYS A 130 -19.89 -37.24 -21.75
CA LYS A 130 -20.01 -38.69 -21.68
C LYS A 130 -19.64 -39.18 -20.28
N GLN A 131 -20.62 -39.78 -19.62
CA GLN A 131 -20.46 -40.67 -18.48
C GLN A 131 -19.74 -41.94 -18.93
N ILE A 132 -18.75 -42.41 -18.16
CA ILE A 132 -18.54 -43.81 -17.78
C ILE A 132 -17.96 -43.79 -16.37
#